data_AF-A0A2D4PJ00-F1
#
_entry.id   AF-A0A2D4PJ00-F1
#
_cell.length_a   1.000
_cell.length_b   1.000
_cell.length_c   1.000
_cell.angle_alpha   90.00
_cell.angle_beta   90.00
_cell.angle_gamma   90.00
#
_symmetry.space_group_name_H-M   'P 1'
#
loop_
_entity.id
_entity.type
_entity.pdbx_description
1 polymer ?
#
loop_
_entity_poly.entity_id
_entity_poly.type
_entity_poly.pdbx_seq_one_letter_code
_entity_poly.pdbx_strand_id
1 'polypeptide(L)'
;MMDGMDEVFHVFTRYAARNNLPREVHIRFMKKPTKAQILQVAREKTLKYKDKEIVVLKQVPRRVREMRREYLFLTKELLKRGVNYRWLIPEDLLFTWQEQRHRIDTVERAELFYLEFFRGKEEDIRRVPN
;
A
#
# COMPACT_ATOMS: atom_id res chain seq x y z
N MET A 1 26.80 19.41 -6.12
CA MET A 1 25.91 18.42 -5.46
C MET A 1 24.60 18.41 -6.21
N MET A 2 24.10 17.24 -6.63
CA MET A 2 22.87 17.13 -7.42
C MET A 2 21.65 17.56 -6.60
N ASP A 3 21.19 18.78 -6.87
CA ASP A 3 19.82 19.28 -6.77
C ASP A 3 18.88 18.59 -5.74
N GLY A 4 19.28 18.54 -4.47
CA GLY A 4 18.46 18.05 -3.36
C GLY A 4 18.35 16.53 -3.17
N MET A 5 19.13 15.73 -3.90
CA MET A 5 19.29 14.28 -3.66
C MET A 5 20.45 14.01 -2.69
N ASP A 6 20.24 13.09 -1.76
CA ASP A 6 21.21 12.69 -0.73
C ASP A 6 21.97 11.44 -1.18
N GLU A 7 21.24 10.34 -1.40
CA GLU A 7 21.79 9.04 -1.80
C GLU A 7 20.98 8.48 -2.96
N VAL A 8 21.66 7.87 -3.93
CA VAL A 8 21.04 7.13 -5.03
C VAL A 8 21.74 5.79 -5.18
N PHE A 9 20.98 4.69 -5.16
CA PHE A 9 21.55 3.36 -5.30
C PHE A 9 20.59 2.39 -5.99
N HIS A 10 21.16 1.38 -6.65
CA HIS A 10 20.42 0.27 -7.23
C HIS A 10 20.16 -0.81 -6.17
N VAL A 11 18.94 -1.33 -6.14
CA VAL A 11 18.57 -2.43 -5.25
C VAL A 11 18.57 -3.75 -6.01
N PHE A 12 19.37 -4.67 -5.50
CA PHE A 12 19.47 -6.03 -6.03
C PHE A 12 18.47 -6.92 -5.30
N THR A 13 17.35 -7.22 -5.96
CA THR A 13 16.40 -8.20 -5.46
C THR A 13 16.58 -9.52 -6.21
N ARG A 14 16.48 -10.65 -5.49
CA ARG A 14 16.46 -11.99 -6.12
C ARG A 14 15.29 -12.11 -7.10
N TYR A 15 14.20 -11.40 -6.85
CA TYR A 15 13.04 -11.32 -7.72
C TYR A 15 13.40 -10.73 -9.08
N ALA A 16 14.07 -9.57 -9.13
CA ALA A 16 14.47 -8.95 -10.39
C ALA A 16 15.44 -9.84 -11.18
N ALA A 17 16.41 -10.46 -10.50
CA ALA A 17 17.34 -11.39 -11.13
C ALA A 17 16.63 -12.63 -11.71
N ARG A 18 15.69 -13.24 -10.96
CA ARG A 18 14.97 -14.44 -11.41
C ARG A 18 14.02 -14.19 -12.59
N ASN A 19 13.40 -13.01 -12.63
CA ASN A 19 12.41 -12.65 -13.65
C ASN A 19 12.97 -11.78 -14.78
N ASN A 20 14.29 -11.58 -14.83
CA ASN A 20 14.97 -10.72 -15.80
C ASN A 20 14.36 -9.30 -15.90
N LEU A 21 14.02 -8.71 -14.74
CA LEU A 21 13.43 -7.38 -14.65
C LEU A 21 14.51 -6.31 -14.41
N PRO A 22 14.29 -5.05 -14.87
CA PRO A 22 15.12 -3.92 -14.50
C PRO A 22 15.23 -3.79 -12.97
N ARG A 23 16.43 -3.43 -12.50
CA ARG A 23 16.67 -3.24 -11.06
C ARG A 23 15.97 -1.98 -10.57
N GLU A 24 15.43 -2.06 -9.36
CA GLU A 24 14.85 -0.90 -8.68
C GLU A 24 15.94 0.13 -8.33
N VAL A 25 15.61 1.41 -8.42
CA VAL A 25 16.49 2.52 -8.03
C VAL A 25 15.87 3.21 -6.82
N HIS A 26 16.62 3.26 -5.73
CA HIS A 26 16.21 3.96 -4.52
C HIS A 26 16.90 5.31 -4.46
N ILE A 27 16.10 6.35 -4.21
CA ILE A 27 16.57 7.72 -4.09
C ILE A 27 16.17 8.23 -2.71
N ARG A 28 17.16 8.63 -1.91
CA ARG A 28 16.97 9.39 -0.69
C ARG A 28 17.07 10.87 -1.05
N PHE A 29 16.04 11.62 -0.71
CA PHE A 29 16.02 13.07 -0.89
C PHE A 29 16.37 13.77 0.42
N MET A 30 17.11 14.88 0.36
CA MET A 30 17.40 15.69 1.54
C MET A 30 16.13 16.37 2.08
N LYS A 31 15.25 16.82 1.18
CA LYS A 31 14.03 17.57 1.51
C LYS A 31 12.78 16.69 1.31
N LYS A 32 11.94 16.58 2.34
CA LYS A 32 10.63 15.89 2.26
C LYS A 32 9.67 16.48 1.20
N PRO A 33 9.59 17.81 0.98
CA PRO A 33 8.72 18.40 -0.05
C PRO A 33 9.01 17.89 -1.47
N THR A 34 10.28 17.77 -1.85
CA THR A 34 10.69 17.29 -3.19
C THR A 34 10.14 15.89 -3.45
N LYS A 35 10.28 14.98 -2.48
CA LYS A 35 9.69 13.64 -2.55
C LYS A 35 8.17 13.69 -2.70
N ALA A 36 7.49 14.58 -1.97
CA ALA A 36 6.03 14.70 -2.03
C ALA A 36 5.55 15.19 -3.39
N GLN A 37 6.21 16.19 -3.97
CA GLN A 37 5.92 16.73 -5.30
C GLN A 37 6.07 15.67 -6.39
N ILE A 38 7.19 14.92 -6.39
CA ILE A 38 7.42 13.85 -7.36
C ILE A 38 6.31 12.79 -7.30
N LEU A 39 5.91 12.40 -6.08
CA LEU A 39 4.85 11.42 -5.88
C LEU A 39 3.47 11.94 -6.30
N GLN A 40 3.24 13.25 -6.20
CA GLN A 40 2.01 13.87 -6.69
C GLN A 40 1.99 13.84 -8.22
N VAL A 41 3.06 14.31 -8.87
CA VAL A 41 3.16 14.32 -10.34
C VAL A 41 3.04 12.91 -10.91
N ALA A 42 3.68 11.92 -10.29
CA ALA A 42 3.61 10.52 -10.72
C ALA A 42 2.22 9.88 -10.58
N ARG A 43 1.32 10.46 -9.76
CA ARG A 43 -0.08 10.02 -9.65
C ARG A 43 -0.96 10.66 -10.72
N GLU A 44 -0.67 11.92 -11.06
CA GLU A 44 -1.45 12.69 -12.02
C GLU A 44 -1.08 12.35 -13.47
N LYS A 45 0.18 11.99 -13.72
CA LYS A 45 0.71 11.79 -15.07
C LYS A 45 1.57 10.53 -15.14
N THR A 46 1.43 9.79 -16.24
CA THR A 46 2.36 8.71 -16.58
C THR A 46 3.73 9.29 -16.90
N LEU A 47 4.74 8.89 -16.13
CA LEU A 47 6.11 9.32 -16.35
C LEU A 47 6.78 8.43 -17.41
N LYS A 48 7.49 9.03 -18.35
CA LYS A 48 8.23 8.33 -19.40
C LYS A 48 9.68 8.79 -19.43
N TYR A 49 10.59 7.84 -19.60
CA TYR A 49 12.01 8.08 -19.83
C TYR A 49 12.46 7.29 -21.05
N LYS A 50 12.95 8.00 -22.08
CA LYS A 50 13.33 7.39 -23.38
C LYS A 50 12.22 6.48 -23.93
N ASP A 51 11.00 7.02 -23.98
CA ASP A 51 9.78 6.34 -24.43
C ASP A 51 9.33 5.12 -23.60
N LYS A 52 10.02 4.82 -22.51
CA LYS A 52 9.65 3.76 -21.56
C LYS A 52 8.94 4.34 -20.36
N GLU A 53 7.82 3.74 -20.00
CA GLU A 53 7.07 4.13 -18.82
C GLU A 53 7.84 3.77 -17.55
N ILE A 54 7.87 4.70 -16.61
CA ILE A 54 8.47 4.50 -15.29
C ILE A 54 7.41 4.68 -14.22
N VAL A 55 7.48 3.82 -13.21
CA VAL A 55 6.56 3.85 -12.07
C VAL A 55 7.32 4.27 -10.83
N VAL A 56 6.79 5.25 -10.11
CA VAL A 56 7.39 5.77 -8.88
C VAL A 56 6.54 5.34 -7.69
N LEU A 57 7.16 4.63 -6.75
CA LEU A 57 6.50 4.12 -5.55
C LEU A 57 7.15 4.68 -4.28
N LYS A 58 6.37 4.76 -3.21
CA LYS A 58 6.90 5.08 -1.87
C LYS A 58 7.66 3.87 -1.34
N GLN A 59 8.92 4.07 -0.95
CA GLN A 59 9.66 3.07 -0.20
C GLN A 59 9.02 2.85 1.18
N VAL A 60 8.64 1.60 1.47
CA VAL A 60 8.15 1.18 2.78
C VAL A 60 9.20 0.26 3.43
N PRO A 61 9.68 0.55 4.65
CA PRO A 61 10.64 -0.30 5.35
C PRO A 61 10.16 -1.74 5.45
N ARG A 62 11.10 -2.71 5.39
CA ARG A 62 10.77 -4.13 5.43
C ARG A 62 9.97 -4.51 6.68
N ARG A 63 10.38 -4.04 7.87
CA ARG A 63 9.65 -4.26 9.13
C ARG A 63 8.19 -3.84 9.03
N VAL A 64 7.91 -2.66 8.47
CA VAL A 64 6.54 -2.16 8.26
C VAL A 64 5.77 -3.02 7.27
N ARG A 65 6.42 -3.52 6.21
CA ARG A 65 5.77 -4.44 5.27
C ARG A 65 5.41 -5.79 5.91
N GLU A 66 6.25 -6.29 6.81
CA GLU A 66 6.00 -7.54 7.53
C GLU A 66 4.82 -7.39 8.49
N MET A 67 4.77 -6.31 9.29
CA MET A 67 3.64 -6.04 10.20
C MET A 67 2.31 -5.89 9.44
N ARG A 68 2.31 -5.20 8.28
CA ARG A 68 1.10 -5.06 7.44
C ARG A 68 0.61 -6.36 6.82
N ARG A 69 1.43 -7.41 6.74
CA ARG A 69 0.99 -8.73 6.22
C ARG A 69 -0.01 -9.39 7.17
N GLU A 70 0.05 -9.10 8.46
CA GLU A 70 -0.85 -9.68 9.45
C GLU A 70 -2.30 -9.24 9.19
N TYR A 71 -2.50 -8.02 8.71
CA TYR A 71 -3.80 -7.45 8.33
C TYR A 71 -4.31 -7.90 6.94
N LEU A 72 -3.68 -8.89 6.31
CA LEU A 72 -4.04 -9.33 4.96
C LEU A 72 -5.49 -9.88 4.92
N PHE A 73 -5.95 -10.52 5.99
CA PHE A 73 -7.32 -11.03 6.09
C PHE A 73 -8.34 -9.89 5.94
N LEU A 74 -8.12 -8.79 6.67
CA LEU A 74 -9.01 -7.64 6.66
C LEU A 74 -8.93 -6.86 5.34
N THR A 75 -7.72 -6.58 4.85
CA THR A 75 -7.55 -5.78 3.63
C THR A 75 -8.06 -6.47 2.37
N LYS A 76 -7.98 -7.80 2.28
CA LYS A 76 -8.63 -8.58 1.21
C LYS A 76 -10.14 -8.42 1.23
N GLU A 77 -10.71 -8.44 2.42
CA GLU A 77 -12.15 -8.42 2.62
C GLU A 77 -12.75 -7.01 2.42
N LEU A 78 -11.99 -5.97 2.79
CA LEU A 78 -12.28 -4.58 2.41
C LEU A 78 -12.22 -4.39 0.89
N LEU A 79 -11.18 -4.93 0.23
CA LEU A 79 -11.03 -4.83 -1.22
C LEU A 79 -12.17 -5.54 -1.97
N LYS A 80 -12.57 -6.72 -1.51
CA LYS A 80 -13.69 -7.50 -2.07
C LYS A 80 -15.00 -6.71 -2.08
N ARG A 81 -15.21 -5.85 -1.07
CA ARG A 81 -16.39 -4.99 -0.95
C ARG A 81 -16.22 -3.61 -1.58
N GLY A 82 -15.14 -3.37 -2.31
CA GLY A 82 -14.88 -2.08 -2.96
C GLY A 82 -14.57 -0.95 -1.99
N VAL A 83 -14.14 -1.25 -0.76
CA VAL A 83 -13.86 -0.24 0.26
C VAL A 83 -12.43 0.26 0.11
N ASN A 84 -12.30 1.57 -0.06
CA ASN A 84 -11.01 2.23 -0.08
C ASN A 84 -10.43 2.31 1.33
N TYR A 85 -9.19 1.85 1.49
CA TYR A 85 -8.43 1.95 2.73
C TYR A 85 -7.09 2.65 2.49
N ARG A 86 -6.57 3.25 3.54
CA ARG A 86 -5.30 3.97 3.54
C ARG A 86 -4.45 3.50 4.71
N TRP A 87 -3.24 3.07 4.39
CA TRP A 87 -2.21 2.84 5.39
C TRP A 87 -1.61 4.17 5.87
N LEU A 88 -1.65 4.36 7.18
CA LEU A 88 -0.81 5.29 7.91
C LEU A 88 0.44 4.54 8.38
N ILE A 89 1.53 5.27 8.62
CA ILE A 89 2.81 4.68 9.09
C ILE A 89 2.83 4.85 10.61
N PRO A 90 3.13 3.80 11.40
CA PRO A 90 3.65 2.49 10.99
C PRO A 90 2.59 1.47 10.55
N GLU A 91 1.61 1.17 11.39
CA GLU A 91 0.68 0.03 11.24
C GLU A 91 -0.78 0.43 11.06
N ASP A 92 -1.13 1.67 11.41
CA ASP A 92 -2.49 2.17 11.36
C ASP A 92 -3.17 2.02 9.99
N LEU A 93 -4.32 1.34 9.98
CA LEU A 93 -5.20 1.18 8.83
C LEU A 93 -6.42 2.08 8.99
N LEU A 94 -6.65 2.95 8.02
CA LEU A 94 -7.77 3.90 8.01
C LEU A 94 -8.70 3.58 6.84
N PHE A 95 -9.99 3.44 7.10
CA PHE A 95 -11.00 3.26 6.06
C PHE A 95 -12.36 3.78 6.53
N THR A 96 -13.28 3.96 5.59
CA THR A 96 -14.66 4.32 5.88
C THR A 96 -15.55 3.11 5.63
N TRP A 97 -16.33 2.71 6.62
CA TRP A 97 -17.25 1.59 6.55
C TRP A 97 -18.59 2.03 7.13
N GLN A 98 -19.70 1.79 6.41
CA GLN A 98 -21.04 2.23 6.81
C GLN A 98 -21.09 3.72 7.23
N GLU A 99 -20.48 4.59 6.43
CA GLU A 99 -20.37 6.05 6.69
C GLU A 99 -19.53 6.44 7.92
N GLN A 100 -19.08 5.47 8.72
CA GLN A 100 -18.21 5.69 9.86
C GLN A 100 -16.73 5.51 9.47
N ARG A 101 -15.89 6.42 9.95
CA ARG A 101 -14.45 6.36 9.75
C ARG A 101 -13.81 5.52 10.86
N HIS A 102 -13.19 4.41 10.47
CA HIS A 102 -12.49 3.51 11.38
C HIS A 102 -10.97 3.69 11.26
N ARG A 103 -10.29 3.67 12.41
CA ARG A 103 -8.83 3.62 12.52
C ARG A 103 -8.47 2.39 13.34
N ILE A 104 -7.74 1.47 12.73
CA ILE A 104 -7.28 0.23 13.36
C ILE A 104 -5.77 0.31 13.49
N ASP A 105 -5.27 0.30 14.72
CA ASP A 105 -3.87 0.44 15.10
C ASP A 105 -3.24 -0.87 15.57
N THR A 106 -4.04 -1.91 15.88
CA THR A 106 -3.55 -3.24 16.31
C THR A 106 -4.24 -4.37 15.55
N VAL A 107 -3.58 -5.53 15.50
CA VAL A 107 -4.12 -6.74 14.85
C VAL A 107 -5.35 -7.25 15.60
N GLU A 108 -5.34 -7.21 16.93
CA GLU A 108 -6.49 -7.60 17.77
C GLU A 108 -7.74 -6.79 17.43
N ARG A 109 -7.62 -5.47 17.24
CA ARG A 109 -8.74 -4.62 16.80
C ARG A 109 -9.18 -4.93 15.37
N ALA A 110 -8.25 -5.34 14.50
CA ALA A 110 -8.58 -5.80 13.15
C ALA A 110 -9.40 -7.10 13.19
N GLU A 111 -9.03 -8.03 14.07
CA GLU A 111 -9.74 -9.30 14.26
C GLU A 111 -11.13 -9.07 14.86
N LEU A 112 -11.25 -8.26 15.91
CA LEU A 112 -12.55 -7.89 16.49
C LEU A 112 -13.47 -7.26 15.44
N PHE A 113 -12.97 -6.30 14.66
CA PHE A 113 -13.72 -5.69 13.58
C PHE A 113 -14.14 -6.74 12.53
N TYR A 114 -13.24 -7.65 12.16
CA TYR A 114 -13.56 -8.70 11.20
C TYR A 114 -14.66 -9.64 11.71
N LEU A 115 -14.60 -10.01 13.00
CA LEU A 115 -15.60 -10.86 13.63
C LEU A 115 -16.96 -10.17 13.71
N GLU A 116 -17.02 -8.89 14.09
CA GLU A 116 -18.28 -8.15 14.23
C GLU A 116 -18.96 -7.89 12.88
N PHE A 117 -18.20 -7.45 11.87
CA PHE A 117 -18.77 -6.93 10.63
C PHE A 117 -18.78 -7.93 9.47
N PHE A 118 -17.89 -8.94 9.48
CA PHE A 118 -17.73 -9.84 8.33
C PHE A 118 -18.10 -11.29 8.61
N ARG A 119 -17.96 -11.78 9.85
CA ARG A 119 -18.34 -13.17 10.21
C ARG A 119 -19.86 -13.41 10.15
N GLY A 120 -20.69 -12.40 10.38
CA GLY A 120 -22.16 -12.52 10.40
C GLY A 120 -22.86 -12.61 9.05
N LYS A 121 -22.15 -12.50 7.91
CA LYS A 121 -22.76 -12.45 6.55
C LYS A 121 -22.44 -13.65 5.66
N GLU A 122 -21.88 -14.73 6.20
CA GLU A 122 -21.81 -16.00 5.44
C GLU A 122 -23.18 -16.68 5.28
N GLU A 123 -24.23 -16.23 6.00
CA GLU A 123 -25.58 -16.78 5.86
C GLU A 123 -26.43 -16.15 4.73
N ASP A 124 -26.13 -14.92 4.30
CA ASP A 124 -26.97 -14.20 3.31
C ASP A 124 -26.68 -14.60 1.85
N ILE A 125 -25.52 -15.21 1.55
CA ILE A 125 -25.18 -15.63 0.18
C ILE A 125 -25.88 -16.94 -0.22
N ARG A 126 -26.51 -17.64 0.72
CA ARG A 126 -27.25 -18.90 0.45
C ARG A 126 -28.76 -18.71 0.22
N ARG A 127 -29.28 -17.49 0.29
CA ARG A 127 -30.71 -17.20 0.06
C ARG A 127 -30.91 -16.41 -1.24
N VAL A 128 -30.64 -17.06 -2.37
CA VAL A 128 -31.32 -16.72 -3.63
C VAL A 128 -32.13 -17.97 -4.01
N PRO A 129 -33.46 -17.99 -3.80
CA PRO A 129 -34.30 -19.03 -4.39
C PRO A 129 -34.40 -18.80 -5.90
N ASN A 130 -34.40 -19.91 -6.65
CA ASN A 130 -34.59 -20.03 -8.09
C ASN A 130 -35.80 -19.27 -8.63
#